data_AF-A0A6C0AXE2-F1
#
_entry.id   AF-A0A6C0AXE2-F1
#
_cell.length_a   1.000
_cell.length_b   1.000
_cell.length_c   1.000
_cell.angle_alpha   90.00
_cell.angle_beta   90.00
_cell.angle_gamma   90.00
#
_symmetry.space_group_name_H-M   'P 1'
#
loop_
_entity.id
_entity.type
_entity.pdbx_description
1 polymer ?
#
loop_
_entity_poly.entity_id
_entity_poly.type
_entity_poly.pdbx_seq_one_letter_code
_entity_poly.pdbx_strand_id
1 'polypeptide(L)'
;MSNKYEYWYDPNHSGALRVIDHKNRIIYGSDPNEKKWTVYFEKINSNQLKVDFTSKKTYTRRDKIIYATYVNRKQHLVWSVNKDSNEFENVWQRIRVPLENVLTQL
;
A
#
# COMPACT_ATOMS: atom_id res chain seq x y z
N MET A 1 9.43 -11.18 -14.54
CA MET A 1 8.88 -9.81 -14.72
C MET A 1 8.24 -9.41 -13.39
N SER A 2 8.67 -8.34 -12.73
CA SER A 2 7.96 -7.89 -11.51
C SER A 2 6.60 -7.32 -11.92
N ASN A 3 5.53 -7.73 -11.24
CA ASN A 3 4.21 -7.18 -11.50
C ASN A 3 4.25 -5.67 -11.33
N LYS A 4 3.82 -4.94 -12.38
CA LYS A 4 3.75 -3.49 -12.42
C LYS A 4 2.85 -2.93 -11.30
N TYR A 5 1.81 -3.69 -10.95
CA TYR A 5 0.81 -3.35 -9.97
C TYR A 5 0.70 -4.42 -8.88
N GLU A 6 0.42 -3.97 -7.66
CA GLU A 6 0.04 -4.84 -6.56
C GLU A 6 -1.28 -4.38 -5.96
N TYR A 7 -2.15 -5.34 -5.64
CA TYR A 7 -3.47 -5.09 -5.09
C TYR A 7 -3.48 -5.51 -3.63
N TRP A 8 -4.03 -4.65 -2.79
CA TRP A 8 -3.98 -4.80 -1.34
C TRP A 8 -5.34 -4.47 -0.72
N TYR A 9 -5.68 -5.26 0.29
CA TYR A 9 -6.82 -5.08 1.15
C TYR A 9 -6.37 -4.51 2.50
N ASP A 10 -7.03 -3.46 2.97
CA ASP A 10 -6.83 -2.88 4.29
C ASP A 10 -7.99 -3.30 5.20
N PRO A 11 -7.80 -4.21 6.17
CA PRO A 11 -8.87 -4.67 7.05
C PRO A 11 -9.53 -3.56 7.87
N ASN A 12 -8.81 -2.47 8.13
CA ASN A 12 -9.34 -1.32 8.89
C ASN A 12 -10.22 -0.39 8.04
N HIS A 13 -10.20 -0.56 6.72
CA HIS A 13 -11.01 0.20 5.76
C HIS A 13 -11.72 -0.77 4.82
N SER A 14 -12.74 -1.46 5.34
CA SER A 14 -13.50 -2.45 4.58
C SER A 14 -14.12 -1.84 3.31
N GLY A 15 -14.07 -2.60 2.21
CA GLY A 15 -14.56 -2.15 0.90
C GLY A 15 -13.61 -1.25 0.09
N ALA A 16 -12.42 -0.93 0.60
CA ALA A 16 -11.42 -0.15 -0.12
C ALA A 16 -10.33 -1.03 -0.77
N LEU A 17 -10.08 -0.80 -2.06
CA LEU A 17 -8.94 -1.36 -2.77
C LEU A 17 -7.75 -0.40 -2.69
N ARG A 18 -6.57 -0.94 -2.37
CA ARG A 18 -5.30 -0.21 -2.48
C ARG A 18 -4.49 -0.77 -3.63
N VAL A 19 -3.86 0.12 -4.40
CA VAL A 19 -3.04 -0.27 -5.55
C VAL A 19 -1.67 0.37 -5.43
N ILE A 20 -0.62 -0.45 -5.43
CA ILE A 20 0.76 0.02 -5.51
C ILE A 20 1.21 -0.07 -6.97
N ASP A 21 1.49 1.09 -7.58
CA ASP A 21 2.06 1.20 -8.92
C ASP A 21 3.58 1.39 -8.81
N HIS A 22 4.31 0.30 -9.05
CA HIS A 22 5.77 0.28 -8.97
C HIS A 22 6.45 1.05 -10.09
N LYS A 23 5.77 1.26 -11.23
CA LYS A 23 6.33 2.02 -12.36
C LYS A 23 6.34 3.51 -12.01
N ASN A 24 5.22 4.00 -11.50
CA ASN A 24 5.04 5.44 -11.22
C ASN A 24 5.43 5.83 -9.78
N ARG A 25 5.76 4.85 -8.92
CA ARG A 25 6.10 5.07 -7.49
C ARG A 25 4.96 5.74 -6.71
N ILE A 26 3.74 5.27 -6.97
CA ILE A 26 2.51 5.82 -6.41
C ILE A 26 1.67 4.72 -5.76
N ILE A 27 0.97 5.07 -4.69
CA ILE A 27 -0.09 4.26 -4.10
C ILE A 27 -1.42 4.98 -4.26
N TYR A 28 -2.41 4.25 -4.77
CA TYR A 28 -3.78 4.70 -4.87
C TYR A 28 -4.62 4.04 -3.78
N GLY A 29 -5.63 4.77 -3.29
CA GLY A 29 -6.59 4.22 -2.36
C GLY A 29 -7.88 5.03 -2.29
N SER A 30 -8.84 4.51 -1.53
CA SER A 30 -10.11 5.14 -1.21
C SER A 30 -10.44 4.95 0.26
N ASP A 31 -10.92 5.97 0.95
CA ASP A 31 -11.41 5.89 2.33
C ASP A 31 -12.85 6.40 2.39
N PRO A 32 -13.62 6.09 3.46
CA PRO A 32 -14.96 6.65 3.65
C PRO A 32 -15.01 8.18 3.54
N ASN A 33 -13.97 8.86 4.07
CA ASN A 33 -13.88 10.31 4.08
C ASN A 33 -13.14 10.90 2.87
N GLU A 34 -12.50 10.07 2.04
CA GLU A 34 -11.76 10.51 0.86
C GLU A 34 -11.85 9.44 -0.23
N LYS A 35 -12.86 9.58 -1.10
CA LYS A 35 -13.22 8.57 -2.11
C LYS A 35 -12.06 8.12 -2.98
N LYS A 36 -11.09 9.00 -3.23
CA LYS A 36 -9.87 8.71 -3.96
C LYS A 36 -8.73 9.56 -3.39
N TRP A 37 -7.61 8.92 -3.13
CA TRP A 37 -6.37 9.59 -2.77
C TRP A 37 -5.18 8.92 -3.46
N THR A 38 -4.10 9.70 -3.55
CA THR A 38 -2.85 9.32 -4.20
C THR A 38 -1.69 9.78 -3.33
N VAL A 39 -0.75 8.89 -3.07
CA VAL A 39 0.47 9.17 -2.30
C VAL A 39 1.69 8.64 -3.01
N TYR A 40 2.85 9.23 -2.73
CA TYR A 40 4.11 8.87 -3.37
C TYR A 40 4.92 7.95 -2.46
N PHE A 41 5.80 7.14 -3.04
CA PHE A 41 6.71 6.32 -2.24
C PHE A 41 8.13 6.22 -2.83
N GLU A 42 9.08 5.98 -1.95
CA GLU A 42 10.45 5.61 -2.27
C GLU A 42 10.68 4.15 -1.85
N LYS A 43 11.41 3.38 -2.68
CA LYS A 43 11.89 2.06 -2.27
C LYS A 43 13.16 2.24 -1.46
N ILE A 44 13.15 1.80 -0.21
CA ILE A 44 14.38 1.75 0.60
C ILE A 44 15.18 0.52 0.21
N ASN A 45 14.51 -0.63 0.12
CA ASN A 45 15.11 -1.90 -0.27
C ASN A 45 14.05 -2.84 -0.90
N SER A 46 14.40 -4.11 -1.11
CA SER A 46 13.53 -5.10 -1.74
C SER A 46 12.25 -5.43 -0.96
N ASN A 47 12.21 -5.09 0.34
CA ASN A 47 11.14 -5.41 1.28
C ASN A 47 10.61 -4.18 2.04
N GLN A 48 11.06 -2.97 1.73
CA GLN A 48 10.62 -1.78 2.47
C GLN A 48 10.37 -0.59 1.56
N LEU A 49 9.25 0.09 1.81
CA LEU A 49 8.85 1.35 1.19
C LEU A 49 8.82 2.46 2.25
N LYS A 50 9.14 3.67 1.82
CA LYS A 50 8.88 4.91 2.55
C LYS A 50 7.79 5.66 1.80
N VAL A 51 6.68 5.95 2.45
CA VAL A 51 5.47 6.48 1.81
C VAL A 51 5.15 7.86 2.38
N ASP A 52 4.89 8.83 1.50
CA ASP A 52 4.59 10.20 1.84
C ASP A 52 3.10 10.52 1.65
N PHE A 53 2.39 10.67 2.76
CA PHE A 53 0.97 11.00 2.83
C PHE A 53 0.66 12.50 2.82
N THR A 54 1.64 13.37 2.57
CA THR A 54 1.44 14.85 2.54
C THR A 54 0.36 15.29 1.56
N SER A 55 0.22 14.58 0.43
CA SER A 55 -0.81 14.86 -0.58
C SER A 55 -2.23 14.43 -0.19
N LYS A 56 -2.40 13.60 0.84
CA LYS A 56 -3.69 13.07 1.28
C LYS A 56 -4.37 14.07 2.22
N LYS A 57 -5.47 14.68 1.77
CA LYS A 57 -6.12 15.80 2.49
C LYS A 57 -6.69 15.37 3.85
N THR A 58 -7.23 14.16 3.92
CA THR A 58 -7.84 13.63 5.15
C THR A 58 -6.84 12.97 6.08
N TYR A 59 -5.54 13.02 5.75
CA TYR A 59 -4.51 12.44 6.60
C TYR A 59 -4.18 13.41 7.75
N THR A 60 -4.73 13.15 8.93
CA THR A 60 -4.68 14.05 10.08
C THR A 60 -3.44 13.90 10.97
N ARG A 61 -2.67 12.83 10.79
CA ARG A 61 -1.49 12.58 11.64
C ARG A 61 -0.38 13.61 11.37
N ARG A 62 0.40 13.89 12.42
CA ARG A 62 1.55 14.81 12.35
C ARG A 62 2.62 14.26 11.42
N ASP A 63 2.96 12.99 11.58
CA ASP A 63 3.95 12.30 10.74
C ASP A 63 3.33 11.93 9.41
N LYS A 64 3.72 12.65 8.35
CA LYS A 64 3.27 12.39 6.97
C LYS A 64 4.03 11.23 6.31
N ILE A 65 5.16 10.82 6.87
CA ILE A 65 5.94 9.70 6.36
C ILE A 65 5.60 8.44 7.16
N ILE A 66 5.19 7.39 6.45
CA ILE A 66 4.99 6.04 7.02
C ILE A 66 5.84 5.04 6.24
N TYR A 67 6.37 4.04 6.94
CA TYR A 67 7.12 2.94 6.35
C TYR A 67 6.23 1.71 6.17
N ALA A 68 6.40 1.04 5.04
CA ALA A 68 5.66 -0.18 4.71
C ALA A 68 6.64 -1.32 4.46
N THR A 69 6.56 -2.38 5.26
CA THR A 69 7.47 -3.53 5.22
C THR A 69 6.74 -4.78 4.75
N TYR A 70 7.24 -5.40 3.68
CA TYR A 70 6.71 -6.66 3.19
C TYR A 70 7.15 -7.81 4.10
N VAL A 71 6.19 -8.57 4.62
CA VAL A 71 6.43 -9.74 5.48
C VAL A 71 5.65 -10.95 4.97
N ASN A 72 5.90 -12.12 5.57
CA ASN A 72 5.24 -13.38 5.24
C ASN A 72 5.25 -13.67 3.72
N ARG A 73 6.44 -13.78 3.11
CA ARG A 73 6.60 -13.97 1.65
C ARG A 73 5.79 -12.93 0.83
N LYS A 74 5.84 -11.67 1.28
CA LYS A 74 5.14 -10.52 0.67
C LYS A 74 3.61 -10.69 0.63
N GLN A 75 3.03 -11.50 1.51
CA GLN A 75 1.57 -11.60 1.65
C GLN A 75 1.00 -10.50 2.53
N HIS A 76 1.80 -9.95 3.43
CA HIS A 76 1.40 -8.86 4.30
C HIS A 76 2.31 -7.66 4.07
N LEU A 77 1.73 -6.47 4.17
CA LEU A 77 2.44 -5.20 4.15
C LEU A 77 2.14 -4.50 5.47
N VAL A 78 3.13 -4.48 6.35
CA VAL A 78 3.04 -3.94 7.71
C VAL A 78 3.42 -2.47 7.66
N TRP A 79 2.59 -1.61 8.25
CA TRP A 79 2.76 -0.16 8.25
C TRP A 79 3.19 0.33 9.63
N SER A 80 4.24 1.15 9.69
CA SER A 80 4.79 1.70 10.92
C SER A 80 5.29 3.14 10.73
N VAL A 81 5.22 3.94 11.79
CA VAL A 81 5.72 5.33 11.79
C VAL A 81 7.25 5.35 11.80
N ASN A 82 7.86 4.36 12.46
CA ASN A 82 9.30 4.20 12.52
C ASN A 82 9.71 2.95 11.73
N LYS A 83 10.70 3.12 10.86
CA LYS A 83 11.25 2.08 9.99
C LYS A 83 11.87 0.91 10.78
N ASP A 84 12.32 1.17 12.01
CA ASP A 84 13.07 0.24 12.85
C ASP A 84 12.27 -0.24 14.08
N SER A 85 11.01 0.19 14.26
CA SER A 85 10.20 -0.22 15.40
C SER A 85 9.50 -1.56 15.16
N ASN A 86 9.38 -2.37 16.21
CA ASN A 86 8.48 -3.53 16.24
C ASN A 86 7.01 -3.14 16.42
N GLU A 87 6.73 -1.86 16.63
CA GLU A 87 5.37 -1.31 16.67
C GLU A 87 4.83 -1.11 15.26
N PHE A 88 3.66 -1.70 14.99
CA PHE A 88 2.94 -1.58 13.75
C PHE A 88 1.55 -1.00 14.00
N GLU A 89 1.05 -0.23 13.03
CA GLU A 89 -0.24 0.46 13.13
C GLU A 89 -1.31 -0.16 12.25
N ASN A 90 -0.89 -0.72 11.12
CA ASN A 90 -1.80 -1.34 10.18
C ASN A 90 -1.10 -2.48 9.43
N VAL A 91 -1.88 -3.43 8.95
CA VAL A 91 -1.38 -4.53 8.12
C VAL A 91 -2.32 -4.69 6.93
N TRP A 92 -1.80 -4.46 5.74
CA TRP A 92 -2.53 -4.76 4.52
C TRP A 92 -2.27 -6.19 4.08
N GLN A 93 -3.29 -6.84 3.54
CA GLN A 93 -3.25 -8.19 3.02
C GLN A 93 -3.20 -8.15 1.50
N ARG A 94 -2.29 -8.93 0.90
CA ARG A 94 -2.14 -8.96 -0.55
C ARG A 94 -3.32 -9.67 -1.19
N ILE A 95 -3.96 -9.01 -2.15
CA ILE A 95 -4.95 -9.64 -3.03
C ILE A 95 -4.17 -10.25 -4.19
N ARG A 96 -4.15 -11.59 -4.28
CA ARG A 96 -3.63 -12.29 -5.43
C ARG A 96 -4.75 -12.43 -6.46
N VAL A 97 -4.59 -11.79 -7.61
CA VAL A 97 -5.40 -12.12 -8.79
C VAL A 97 -4.67 -13.26 -9.52
N PRO A 98 -5.25 -14.47 -9.66
CA PRO A 98 -4.68 -15.51 -10.50
C PRO A 98 -4.54 -14.99 -11.94
N LEU A 99 -3.43 -15.30 -12.61
CA LEU A 99 -3.16 -14.85 -14.00
C LEU A 99 -4.29 -15.27 -14.97
N GLU A 100 -4.99 -16.34 -14.62
CA GLU A 100 -6.04 -17.03 -15.36
C GLU A 100 -7.31 -16.18 -15.58
N ASN A 101 -7.58 -15.22 -14.69
CA ASN A 101 -8.77 -14.37 -14.76
C ASN A 101 -8.59 -13.07 -15.56
N VAL A 102 -7.39 -12.83 -16.12
CA VAL A 102 -7.09 -11.62 -16.91
C VAL A 102 -7.16 -11.89 -18.41
N LEU A 103 -6.87 -13.12 -18.84
CA LEU A 103 -6.89 -13.51 -20.26
C LEU A 103 -8.28 -13.93 -20.77
N THR A 104 -9.26 -14.09 -19.89
CA THR A 104 -10.65 -14.41 -20.23
C THR A 104 -11.55 -13.18 -20.35
N GLN A 105 -10.99 -11.97 -20.15
CA GLN A 105 -11.69 -10.69 -20.25
C GLN A 105 -11.11 -9.77 -21.35
N LEU A 106 -10.25 -10.30 -22.22
CA LEU A 106 -9.78 -9.70 -23.47
C LEU A 106 -10.18 -10.61 -24.63
#